data_AF-A0A957NRB2-F1
#
_entry.id   AF-A0A957NRB2-F1
#
_cell.length_a   1.000
_cell.length_b   1.000
_cell.length_c   1.000
_cell.angle_alpha   90.00
_cell.angle_beta   90.00
_cell.angle_gamma   90.00
#
_symmetry.space_group_name_H-M   'P 1'
#
loop_
_entity.id
_entity.type
_entity.pdbx_description
1 polymer ?
#
loop_
_entity_poly.entity_id
_entity_poly.type
_entity_poly.pdbx_seq_one_letter_code
_entity_poly.pdbx_strand_id
1 'polypeptide(L)'
;MTPSPFPTGSSRPDEFIWPAWARTARIAGAYFHFNESTAEIEARLDNLAAQQVSVILADSPWGEQWAAWVDDEIFDQVQTLIAGVVQKAHARGMKVVLYQVGLELIAEPTRNPGVEQPTWAQRSLTGSPILFNDVTNAEQHWLHEGNWVMWLSPCAQATADNGAGKQSSTFRDLAFARVAAMVQTGIDGLWVDEVYLQSSVGSHHELWPSTDPCSVAAFHAATGFAAPRAEDWDDPAFLQWVVWRHEQIAEFLLAEKAVARAVNPQLVFLNENSSIDTGRATYVGNDPARYLDERDMSTGHEIESLADRMDEGETGMQNATLDDWLAFRTMVAFARAA
;
A
#
# COMPACT_ATOMS: atom_id res chain seq x y z
N MET A 1 -24.32 19.93 -26.47
CA MET A 1 -24.45 19.38 -25.10
C MET A 1 -23.76 20.34 -24.17
N THR A 2 -24.52 20.97 -23.28
CA THR A 2 -24.02 21.84 -22.22
C THR A 2 -23.33 21.00 -21.14
N PRO A 3 -22.17 21.41 -20.61
CA PRO A 3 -21.56 20.73 -19.47
C PRO A 3 -22.49 20.87 -18.26
N SER A 4 -22.73 19.75 -17.58
CA SER A 4 -23.49 19.72 -16.33
C SER A 4 -22.69 20.47 -15.25
N PRO A 5 -23.30 21.38 -14.46
CA PRO A 5 -22.60 22.05 -13.38
C PRO A 5 -22.50 21.11 -12.19
N PHE A 6 -21.27 20.82 -11.74
CA PHE A 6 -21.04 20.20 -10.45
C PHE A 6 -21.70 21.05 -9.34
N PRO A 7 -22.34 20.44 -8.33
CA PRO A 7 -22.96 21.19 -7.26
C PRO A 7 -21.89 21.93 -6.45
N THR A 8 -21.91 23.26 -6.53
CA THR A 8 -21.20 24.14 -5.60
C THR A 8 -22.01 24.25 -4.32
N GLY A 9 -21.75 23.39 -3.35
CA GLY A 9 -22.47 23.43 -2.08
C GLY A 9 -22.10 22.32 -1.11
N SER A 10 -20.92 22.42 -0.51
CA SER A 10 -20.66 21.85 0.82
C SER A 10 -19.59 22.71 1.49
N SER A 11 -19.85 23.13 2.72
CA SER A 11 -18.87 23.76 3.60
C SER A 11 -17.57 22.94 3.55
N ARG A 12 -16.45 23.54 3.15
CA ARG A 12 -15.14 22.90 3.31
C ARG A 12 -15.04 22.46 4.77
N PRO A 13 -14.80 21.18 5.06
CA PRO A 13 -14.46 20.74 6.40
C PRO A 13 -13.31 21.62 6.92
N ASP A 14 -13.28 21.87 8.23
CA ASP A 14 -12.16 22.55 8.88
C ASP A 14 -10.83 22.06 8.28
N GLU A 15 -10.03 22.99 7.80
CA GLU A 15 -8.78 22.70 7.09
C GLU A 15 -7.92 21.74 7.93
N PHE A 16 -7.54 20.58 7.36
CA PHE A 16 -6.66 19.67 8.08
C PHE A 16 -5.32 20.35 8.37
N ILE A 17 -4.96 20.38 9.64
CA ILE A 17 -3.70 20.94 10.10
C ILE A 17 -2.77 19.77 10.42
N TRP A 18 -1.75 19.60 9.59
CA TRP A 18 -0.67 18.65 9.85
C TRP A 18 -0.10 18.85 11.25
N PRO A 19 -0.03 17.78 12.07
CA PRO A 19 0.50 17.90 13.41
C PRO A 19 2.00 18.23 13.36
N ALA A 20 2.47 19.05 14.30
CA ALA A 20 3.85 19.53 14.30
C ALA A 20 4.88 18.39 14.30
N TRP A 21 4.58 17.29 15.00
CA TRP A 21 5.46 16.12 15.07
C TRP A 21 5.74 15.51 13.69
N ALA A 22 4.78 15.55 12.76
CA ALA A 22 4.94 14.96 11.42
C ALA A 22 5.94 15.75 10.56
N ARG A 23 6.13 17.03 10.85
CA ARG A 23 7.06 17.91 10.12
C ARG A 23 8.50 17.85 10.64
N THR A 24 8.70 17.32 11.84
CA THR A 24 10.00 17.29 12.53
C THR A 24 10.34 15.88 13.02
N ALA A 25 9.69 14.86 12.47
CA ALA A 25 9.83 13.49 12.91
C ALA A 25 11.27 13.00 12.75
N ARG A 26 11.80 12.36 13.79
CA ARG A 26 12.97 11.48 13.72
C ARG A 26 12.44 10.07 13.66
N ILE A 27 12.39 9.52 12.45
CA ILE A 27 11.74 8.26 12.14
C ILE A 27 12.74 7.11 12.24
N ALA A 28 12.32 5.99 12.80
CA ALA A 28 13.01 4.71 12.69
C ALA A 28 11.99 3.58 12.47
N GLY A 29 12.34 2.62 11.63
CA GLY A 29 11.56 1.41 11.40
C GLY A 29 11.72 0.39 12.54
N ALA A 30 10.66 -0.33 12.87
CA ALA A 30 10.69 -1.43 13.81
C ALA A 30 9.59 -2.45 13.51
N TYR A 31 9.98 -3.71 13.30
CA TYR A 31 9.04 -4.82 13.20
C TYR A 31 8.71 -5.40 14.58
N PHE A 32 7.46 -5.78 14.81
CA PHE A 32 6.98 -6.44 16.03
C PHE A 32 6.33 -7.79 15.71
N HIS A 33 6.92 -8.89 16.17
CA HIS A 33 6.40 -10.24 15.91
C HIS A 33 5.36 -10.69 16.95
N PHE A 34 4.46 -11.61 16.57
CA PHE A 34 3.44 -12.21 17.46
C PHE A 34 3.99 -12.73 18.79
N ASN A 35 5.17 -13.34 18.75
CA ASN A 35 5.71 -14.11 19.87
C ASN A 35 6.71 -13.30 20.70
N GLU A 36 6.83 -11.99 20.47
CA GLU A 36 7.71 -11.16 21.26
C GLU A 36 7.18 -11.01 22.68
N SER A 37 8.08 -11.22 23.64
CA SER A 37 7.80 -10.92 25.03
C SER A 37 7.67 -9.42 25.24
N THR A 38 6.93 -9.03 26.28
CA THR A 38 6.84 -7.62 26.70
C THR A 38 8.22 -7.00 26.97
N ALA A 39 9.17 -7.78 27.49
CA ALA A 39 10.52 -7.29 27.78
C ALA A 39 11.32 -6.98 26.50
N GLU A 40 11.15 -7.77 25.43
CA GLU A 40 11.80 -7.51 24.13
C GLU A 40 11.24 -6.26 23.48
N ILE A 41 9.91 -6.09 23.50
CA ILE A 41 9.24 -4.88 23.00
C ILE A 41 9.74 -3.65 23.78
N GLU A 42 9.78 -3.72 25.12
CA GLU A 42 10.26 -2.61 25.95
C GLU A 42 11.72 -2.27 25.70
N ALA A 43 12.60 -3.28 25.60
CA ALA A 43 14.01 -3.08 25.31
C ALA A 43 14.22 -2.41 23.94
N ARG A 44 13.45 -2.80 22.92
CA ARG A 44 13.49 -2.15 21.60
C ARG A 44 13.06 -0.69 21.70
N LEU A 45 11.94 -0.41 22.35
CA LEU A 45 11.42 0.95 22.52
C LEU A 45 12.36 1.84 23.35
N ASP A 46 13.01 1.29 24.37
CA ASP A 46 14.03 2.00 25.17
C ASP A 46 15.25 2.35 24.31
N ASN A 47 15.67 1.45 23.43
CA ASN A 47 16.76 1.70 22.49
C ASN A 47 16.40 2.83 21.50
N LEU A 48 15.20 2.78 20.90
CA LEU A 48 14.72 3.85 20.02
C LEU A 48 14.64 5.20 20.74
N ALA A 49 14.13 5.22 21.97
CA ALA A 49 14.10 6.42 22.79
C ALA A 49 15.52 6.97 23.08
N ALA A 50 16.48 6.10 23.37
CA ALA A 50 17.89 6.48 23.58
C ALA A 50 18.53 7.08 22.32
N GLN A 51 18.07 6.69 21.13
CA GLN A 51 18.47 7.26 19.84
C GLN A 51 17.71 8.56 19.48
N GLN A 52 16.85 9.04 20.38
CA GLN A 52 16.00 10.21 20.19
C GLN A 52 15.05 10.06 18.98
N VAL A 53 14.58 8.83 18.74
CA VAL A 53 13.48 8.58 17.80
C VAL A 53 12.22 9.23 18.35
N SER A 54 11.48 9.93 17.51
CA SER A 54 10.20 10.57 17.87
C SER A 54 9.00 9.90 17.21
N VAL A 55 9.22 9.16 16.13
CA VAL A 55 8.18 8.41 15.40
C VAL A 55 8.73 7.03 15.05
N ILE A 56 7.96 6.01 15.36
CA ILE A 56 8.23 4.64 14.95
C ILE A 56 7.39 4.39 13.70
N LEU A 57 8.04 4.02 12.59
CA LEU A 57 7.37 3.35 11.49
C LEU A 57 7.27 1.88 11.88
N ALA A 58 6.16 1.52 12.51
CA ALA A 58 5.95 0.21 13.10
C ALA A 58 5.42 -0.75 12.04
N ASP A 59 6.04 -1.92 11.95
CA ASP A 59 5.60 -3.01 11.10
C ASP A 59 5.26 -4.24 11.94
N SER A 60 4.47 -5.15 11.38
CA SER A 60 3.94 -6.33 12.06
C SER A 60 3.48 -7.38 11.03
N PRO A 61 3.05 -8.57 11.46
CA PRO A 61 2.46 -9.55 10.56
C PRO A 61 1.27 -9.03 9.73
N TRP A 62 0.51 -8.05 10.23
CA TRP A 62 -0.56 -7.41 9.44
C TRP A 62 -0.01 -6.61 8.25
N GLY A 63 1.26 -6.22 8.30
CA GLY A 63 1.96 -5.54 7.22
C GLY A 63 2.01 -6.31 5.92
N GLU A 64 1.98 -7.65 5.94
CA GLU A 64 2.27 -8.46 4.73
C GLU A 64 1.57 -9.83 4.69
N GLN A 65 1.23 -10.41 5.86
CA GLN A 65 0.88 -11.83 5.94
C GLN A 65 -0.61 -12.06 5.69
N TRP A 66 -0.92 -12.89 4.70
CA TRP A 66 -2.29 -13.31 4.35
C TRP A 66 -3.14 -13.67 5.57
N ALA A 67 -2.59 -14.51 6.46
CA ALA A 67 -3.26 -14.99 7.65
C ALA A 67 -3.69 -13.86 8.61
N ALA A 68 -2.87 -12.81 8.75
CA ALA A 68 -3.17 -11.66 9.59
C ALA A 68 -4.31 -10.78 9.05
N TRP A 69 -4.67 -10.93 7.76
CA TRP A 69 -5.83 -10.26 7.18
C TRP A 69 -7.10 -11.10 7.24
N VAL A 70 -6.99 -12.38 6.86
CA VAL A 70 -8.17 -13.23 6.60
C VAL A 70 -8.63 -14.04 7.81
N ASP A 71 -7.76 -14.29 8.79
CA ASP A 71 -8.11 -15.06 9.99
C ASP A 71 -8.37 -14.09 11.15
N ASP A 72 -9.62 -14.03 11.61
CA ASP A 72 -10.03 -13.10 12.69
C ASP A 72 -9.21 -13.27 13.97
N GLU A 73 -8.93 -14.50 14.37
CA GLU A 73 -8.15 -14.78 15.59
C GLU A 73 -6.71 -14.25 15.49
N ILE A 74 -6.10 -14.33 14.30
CA ILE A 74 -4.74 -13.83 14.07
C ILE A 74 -4.76 -12.31 14.01
N PHE A 75 -5.75 -11.72 13.32
CA PHE A 75 -5.93 -10.27 13.31
C PHE A 75 -6.09 -9.69 14.72
N ASP A 76 -6.92 -10.30 15.56
CA ASP A 76 -7.16 -9.85 16.95
C ASP A 76 -5.87 -9.91 17.79
N GLN A 77 -5.01 -10.89 17.53
CA GLN A 77 -3.67 -10.97 18.15
C GLN A 77 -2.78 -9.83 17.69
N VAL A 78 -2.73 -9.50 16.38
CA VAL A 78 -1.97 -8.34 15.90
C VAL A 78 -2.51 -7.05 16.50
N GLN A 79 -3.83 -6.88 16.52
CA GLN A 79 -4.46 -5.69 17.08
C GLN A 79 -4.08 -5.48 18.56
N THR A 80 -4.08 -6.56 19.34
CA THR A 80 -3.65 -6.54 20.75
C THR A 80 -2.17 -6.19 20.89
N LEU A 81 -1.30 -6.78 20.06
CA LEU A 81 0.13 -6.48 20.01
C LEU A 81 0.36 -4.99 19.71
N ILE A 82 -0.26 -4.46 18.66
CA ILE A 82 -0.11 -3.06 18.25
C ILE A 82 -0.63 -2.10 19.32
N ALA A 83 -1.78 -2.38 19.94
CA ALA A 83 -2.28 -1.57 21.05
C ALA A 83 -1.28 -1.51 22.21
N GLY A 84 -0.63 -2.63 22.52
CA GLY A 84 0.45 -2.71 23.52
C GLY A 84 1.69 -1.89 23.13
N VAL A 85 2.11 -1.97 21.87
CA VAL A 85 3.23 -1.18 21.32
C VAL A 85 2.92 0.31 21.39
N VAL A 86 1.75 0.74 20.92
CA VAL A 86 1.28 2.12 20.96
C VAL A 86 1.33 2.68 22.38
N GLN A 87 0.73 1.98 23.34
CA GLN A 87 0.72 2.42 24.74
C GLN A 87 2.16 2.62 25.28
N LYS A 88 3.06 1.68 25.02
CA LYS A 88 4.44 1.70 25.50
C LYS A 88 5.30 2.76 24.79
N ALA A 89 5.06 2.99 23.50
CA ALA A 89 5.73 4.02 22.71
C ALA A 89 5.29 5.42 23.17
N HIS A 90 3.98 5.63 23.37
CA HIS A 90 3.42 6.89 23.88
C HIS A 90 3.94 7.22 25.27
N ALA A 91 4.11 6.22 26.15
CA ALA A 91 4.73 6.41 27.47
C ALA A 91 6.18 6.92 27.41
N ARG A 92 6.85 6.75 26.26
CA ARG A 92 8.21 7.27 25.98
C ARG A 92 8.18 8.56 25.15
N GLY A 93 7.01 9.13 24.90
CA GLY A 93 6.84 10.33 24.09
C GLY A 93 7.02 10.12 22.59
N MET A 94 7.04 8.87 22.12
CA MET A 94 7.11 8.54 20.69
C MET A 94 5.71 8.44 20.08
N LYS A 95 5.63 8.63 18.76
CA LYS A 95 4.44 8.39 17.94
C LYS A 95 4.57 7.07 17.18
N VAL A 96 3.45 6.47 16.81
CA VAL A 96 3.42 5.24 16.02
C VAL A 96 2.69 5.48 14.71
N VAL A 97 3.42 5.35 13.61
CA VAL A 97 2.85 5.25 12.26
C VAL A 97 2.90 3.77 11.88
N LEU A 98 1.74 3.16 11.71
CA LEU A 98 1.66 1.73 11.39
C LEU A 98 1.79 1.53 9.88
N TYR A 99 2.71 0.68 9.48
CA TYR A 99 2.90 0.23 8.10
C TYR A 99 1.88 -0.87 7.78
N GLN A 100 1.32 -0.83 6.57
CA GLN A 100 0.57 -1.91 5.96
C GLN A 100 0.86 -1.97 4.46
N VAL A 101 0.83 -3.15 3.86
CA VAL A 101 0.62 -3.30 2.41
C VAL A 101 -0.79 -2.85 2.00
N GLY A 102 -0.89 -2.31 0.80
CA GLY A 102 -2.15 -1.89 0.20
C GLY A 102 -2.84 -3.00 -0.57
N LEU A 103 -2.16 -3.57 -1.57
CA LEU A 103 -2.74 -4.53 -2.50
C LEU A 103 -1.89 -5.79 -2.73
N GLU A 104 -0.83 -6.02 -1.96
CA GLU A 104 -0.03 -7.25 -2.02
C GLU A 104 -0.16 -8.04 -0.72
N LEU A 105 -0.45 -9.34 -0.78
CA LEU A 105 -0.38 -10.22 0.40
C LEU A 105 0.43 -11.48 0.11
N ILE A 106 1.18 -11.89 1.13
CA ILE A 106 2.04 -13.07 1.08
C ILE A 106 1.44 -14.16 1.96
N ALA A 107 1.19 -15.33 1.39
CA ALA A 107 0.74 -16.52 2.10
C ALA A 107 1.84 -17.59 2.12
N GLU A 108 1.87 -18.33 3.22
CA GLU A 108 2.69 -19.53 3.35
C GLU A 108 2.33 -20.59 2.28
N PRO A 109 3.25 -21.51 1.93
CA PRO A 109 3.05 -22.45 0.81
C PRO A 109 1.82 -23.34 0.97
N THR A 110 1.43 -23.61 2.22
CA THR A 110 0.29 -24.44 2.62
C THR A 110 -1.07 -23.79 2.41
N ARG A 111 -1.13 -22.49 2.15
CA ARG A 111 -2.35 -21.72 2.00
C ARG A 111 -2.37 -21.00 0.67
N ASN A 112 -3.09 -21.55 -0.30
CA ASN A 112 -3.22 -20.95 -1.63
C ASN A 112 -4.35 -19.90 -1.62
N PRO A 113 -4.03 -18.58 -1.72
CA PRO A 113 -5.04 -17.51 -1.71
C PRO A 113 -6.04 -17.61 -2.86
N GLY A 114 -5.62 -18.12 -4.03
CA GLY A 114 -6.50 -18.30 -5.19
C GLY A 114 -7.55 -19.38 -5.01
N VAL A 115 -7.36 -20.31 -4.07
CA VAL A 115 -8.38 -21.29 -3.67
C VAL A 115 -9.28 -20.73 -2.58
N GLU A 116 -8.70 -20.05 -1.58
CA GLU A 116 -9.43 -19.47 -0.46
C GLU A 116 -10.34 -18.30 -0.89
N GLN A 117 -9.83 -17.44 -1.79
CA GLN A 117 -10.46 -16.19 -2.23
C GLN A 117 -10.27 -15.96 -3.75
N PRO A 118 -10.89 -16.80 -4.61
CA PRO A 118 -10.65 -16.80 -6.06
C PRO A 118 -11.05 -15.50 -6.80
N THR A 119 -11.83 -14.63 -6.15
CA THR A 119 -12.35 -13.39 -6.75
C THR A 119 -11.55 -12.16 -6.34
N TRP A 120 -10.61 -12.28 -5.40
CA TRP A 120 -9.88 -11.11 -4.89
C TRP A 120 -8.67 -10.72 -5.75
N ALA A 121 -8.18 -11.60 -6.60
CA ALA A 121 -6.95 -11.32 -7.36
C ALA A 121 -7.17 -10.26 -8.44
N GLN A 122 -6.20 -9.36 -8.58
CA GLN A 122 -6.00 -8.62 -9.82
C GLN A 122 -5.85 -9.60 -10.98
N ARG A 123 -6.27 -9.20 -12.18
CA ARG A 123 -6.10 -10.02 -13.39
C ARG A 123 -5.35 -9.28 -14.47
N SER A 124 -4.41 -9.96 -15.11
CA SER A 124 -3.64 -9.43 -16.23
C SER A 124 -4.52 -9.12 -17.44
N LEU A 125 -4.00 -8.48 -18.49
CA LEU A 125 -4.75 -8.27 -19.74
C LEU A 125 -5.29 -9.54 -20.40
N THR A 126 -4.65 -10.69 -20.13
CA THR A 126 -5.10 -12.01 -20.61
C THR A 126 -6.11 -12.69 -19.69
N GLY A 127 -6.44 -12.07 -18.55
CA GLY A 127 -7.40 -12.55 -17.57
C GLY A 127 -6.82 -13.52 -16.53
N SER A 128 -5.52 -13.80 -16.57
CA SER A 128 -4.84 -14.64 -15.57
C SER A 128 -4.77 -13.90 -14.23
N PRO A 129 -5.02 -14.57 -13.09
CA PRO A 129 -4.83 -13.96 -11.78
C PRO A 129 -3.35 -13.60 -11.56
N ILE A 130 -3.10 -12.46 -10.93
CA ILE A 130 -1.77 -12.06 -10.46
C ILE A 130 -1.54 -12.71 -9.11
N LEU A 131 -1.18 -13.99 -9.19
CA LEU A 131 -0.96 -14.90 -8.08
C LEU A 131 0.19 -15.83 -8.47
N PHE A 132 1.31 -15.73 -7.76
CA PHE A 132 2.54 -16.45 -8.09
C PHE A 132 3.09 -17.15 -6.84
N ASN A 133 3.90 -18.19 -7.04
CA ASN A 133 4.64 -18.86 -5.96
C ASN A 133 6.06 -19.27 -6.36
N ASP A 134 6.52 -18.77 -7.49
CA ASP A 134 7.81 -19.04 -8.11
C ASP A 134 8.75 -17.83 -8.05
N VAL A 135 8.32 -16.71 -7.46
CA VAL A 135 9.15 -15.51 -7.29
C VAL A 135 10.19 -15.77 -6.21
N THR A 136 11.46 -15.63 -6.59
CA THR A 136 12.60 -15.88 -5.72
C THR A 136 13.00 -14.63 -4.94
N ASN A 137 13.77 -14.83 -3.85
CA ASN A 137 14.35 -13.74 -3.09
C ASN A 137 15.36 -12.90 -3.89
N ALA A 138 16.04 -13.52 -4.86
CA ALA A 138 16.95 -12.81 -5.77
C ALA A 138 16.19 -11.87 -6.73
N GLU A 139 14.95 -12.21 -7.07
CA GLU A 139 14.10 -11.37 -7.93
C GLU A 139 13.40 -10.25 -7.16
N GLN A 140 12.99 -10.50 -5.91
CA GLN A 140 12.38 -9.52 -5.01
C GLN A 140 12.82 -9.85 -3.57
N HIS A 141 13.57 -8.95 -2.93
CA HIS A 141 14.29 -9.25 -1.68
C HIS A 141 13.38 -9.51 -0.46
N TRP A 142 12.09 -9.15 -0.54
CA TRP A 142 11.08 -9.44 0.48
C TRP A 142 10.28 -10.73 0.21
N LEU A 143 10.46 -11.36 -0.97
CA LEU A 143 9.76 -12.58 -1.34
C LEU A 143 10.64 -13.83 -1.20
N HIS A 144 9.99 -14.98 -1.09
CA HIS A 144 10.63 -16.29 -1.01
C HIS A 144 9.92 -17.28 -1.91
N GLU A 145 10.69 -18.04 -2.69
CA GLU A 145 10.16 -19.08 -3.57
C GLU A 145 9.33 -20.09 -2.76
N GLY A 146 8.17 -20.46 -3.28
CA GLY A 146 7.20 -21.35 -2.64
C GLY A 146 6.12 -20.64 -1.83
N ASN A 147 6.37 -19.43 -1.32
CA ASN A 147 5.31 -18.60 -0.74
C ASN A 147 4.41 -18.07 -1.85
N TRP A 148 3.11 -18.02 -1.61
CA TRP A 148 2.18 -17.40 -2.55
C TRP A 148 2.22 -15.89 -2.37
N VAL A 149 2.37 -15.15 -3.46
CA VAL A 149 2.18 -13.70 -3.51
C VAL A 149 0.96 -13.40 -4.36
N MET A 150 -0.02 -12.72 -3.77
CA MET A 150 -1.26 -12.35 -4.43
C MET A 150 -1.44 -10.84 -4.46
N TRP A 151 -1.62 -10.31 -5.67
CA TRP A 151 -2.00 -8.92 -5.85
C TRP A 151 -3.51 -8.79 -5.92
N LEU A 152 -4.07 -7.87 -5.16
CA LEU A 152 -5.49 -7.79 -4.79
C LEU A 152 -6.19 -6.69 -5.57
N SER A 153 -7.39 -6.99 -6.05
CA SER A 153 -8.20 -6.03 -6.79
C SER A 153 -8.74 -4.95 -5.83
N PRO A 154 -8.52 -3.65 -6.11
CA PRO A 154 -9.05 -2.56 -5.30
C PRO A 154 -10.55 -2.29 -5.56
N CYS A 155 -11.19 -3.12 -6.39
CA CYS A 155 -12.57 -2.90 -6.83
C CYS A 155 -13.58 -3.13 -5.69
N ALA A 156 -14.57 -2.24 -5.60
CA ALA A 156 -15.55 -2.22 -4.51
C ALA A 156 -16.78 -3.12 -4.75
N GLN A 157 -16.95 -3.70 -5.94
CA GLN A 157 -18.11 -4.55 -6.22
C GLN A 157 -17.74 -6.02 -6.08
N ALA A 158 -18.44 -6.70 -5.17
CA ALA A 158 -18.40 -8.14 -5.09
C ALA A 158 -18.86 -8.74 -6.42
N THR A 159 -18.08 -9.65 -6.99
CA THR A 159 -18.52 -10.46 -8.12
C THR A 159 -19.59 -11.44 -7.66
N ALA A 160 -20.56 -11.75 -8.52
CA ALA A 160 -21.66 -12.67 -8.21
C ALA A 160 -21.15 -13.98 -7.58
N ASP A 161 -21.91 -14.45 -6.58
CA ASP A 161 -21.72 -15.67 -5.80
C ASP A 161 -21.11 -16.82 -6.65
N ASN A 162 -19.91 -17.26 -6.28
CA ASN A 162 -19.21 -18.38 -6.90
C ASN A 162 -19.77 -19.75 -6.44
N GLY A 163 -20.96 -19.77 -5.84
CA GLY A 163 -21.65 -20.98 -5.40
C GLY A 163 -21.18 -21.49 -4.04
N ALA A 164 -20.49 -20.67 -3.26
CA ALA A 164 -19.92 -21.04 -1.96
C ALA A 164 -20.79 -20.64 -0.76
N GLY A 165 -21.91 -19.94 -0.96
CA GLY A 165 -22.85 -19.61 0.12
C GLY A 165 -22.30 -18.70 1.22
N LYS A 166 -21.12 -18.09 1.01
CA LYS A 166 -20.60 -16.97 1.79
C LYS A 166 -20.95 -15.69 1.07
N GLN A 167 -21.52 -14.73 1.78
CA GLN A 167 -21.68 -13.36 1.30
C GLN A 167 -20.31 -12.87 0.82
N SER A 168 -20.14 -12.60 -0.47
CA SER A 168 -18.87 -12.16 -1.03
C SER A 168 -18.56 -10.77 -0.49
N SER A 169 -17.67 -10.68 0.51
CA SER A 169 -16.99 -9.43 0.83
C SER A 169 -15.85 -9.25 -0.17
N THR A 170 -15.69 -8.04 -0.69
CA THR A 170 -14.50 -7.70 -1.48
C THR A 170 -13.28 -7.66 -0.56
N PHE A 171 -12.07 -7.80 -1.10
CA PHE A 171 -10.85 -7.50 -0.33
C PHE A 171 -10.93 -6.08 0.25
N ARG A 172 -11.43 -5.12 -0.53
CA ARG A 172 -11.62 -3.74 -0.09
C ARG A 172 -12.48 -3.59 1.16
N ASP A 173 -13.60 -4.30 1.24
CA ASP A 173 -14.48 -4.25 2.43
C ASP A 173 -13.75 -4.80 3.67
N LEU A 174 -13.03 -5.92 3.51
CA LEU A 174 -12.20 -6.46 4.57
C LEU A 174 -11.12 -5.45 4.96
N ALA A 175 -10.40 -4.91 3.99
CA ALA A 175 -9.30 -3.99 4.22
C ALA A 175 -9.74 -2.78 5.03
N PHE A 176 -10.84 -2.14 4.62
CA PHE A 176 -11.37 -0.97 5.31
C PHE A 176 -11.86 -1.29 6.73
N ALA A 177 -12.47 -2.46 6.95
CA ALA A 177 -12.84 -2.90 8.29
C ALA A 177 -11.61 -3.12 9.18
N ARG A 178 -10.54 -3.75 8.66
CA ARG A 178 -9.28 -3.98 9.38
C ARG A 178 -8.56 -2.66 9.68
N VAL A 179 -8.49 -1.73 8.72
CA VAL A 179 -7.93 -0.38 8.92
C VAL A 179 -8.67 0.35 10.02
N ALA A 180 -10.00 0.39 9.98
CA ALA A 180 -10.79 1.03 11.04
C ALA A 180 -10.49 0.43 12.42
N ALA A 181 -10.38 -0.90 12.51
CA ALA A 181 -10.02 -1.60 13.75
C ALA A 181 -8.59 -1.31 14.20
N MET A 182 -7.61 -1.24 13.30
CA MET A 182 -6.23 -0.89 13.63
C MET A 182 -6.10 0.56 14.11
N VAL A 183 -6.84 1.50 13.52
CA VAL A 183 -6.85 2.89 14.00
C VAL A 183 -7.37 3.00 15.44
N GLN A 184 -8.29 2.13 15.87
CA GLN A 184 -8.79 2.09 17.25
C GLN A 184 -7.71 1.71 18.28
N THR A 185 -6.59 1.13 17.87
CA THR A 185 -5.46 0.82 18.77
C THR A 185 -4.74 2.09 19.28
N GLY A 186 -4.99 3.24 18.66
CA GLY A 186 -4.41 4.53 19.03
C GLY A 186 -3.18 4.92 18.22
N ILE A 187 -2.91 4.26 17.08
CA ILE A 187 -1.86 4.69 16.14
C ILE A 187 -2.06 6.16 15.73
N ASP A 188 -0.95 6.86 15.54
CA ASP A 188 -0.91 8.28 15.19
C ASP A 188 -0.89 8.52 13.68
N GLY A 189 -0.49 7.50 12.92
CA GLY A 189 -0.56 7.52 11.46
C GLY A 189 -0.65 6.13 10.85
N LEU A 190 -0.96 6.12 9.56
CA LEU A 190 -0.96 4.94 8.71
C LEU A 190 -0.05 5.21 7.51
N TRP A 191 0.83 4.27 7.22
CA TRP A 191 1.71 4.27 6.06
C TRP A 191 1.30 3.09 5.19
N VAL A 192 0.69 3.38 4.04
CA VAL A 192 0.13 2.37 3.14
C VAL A 192 1.09 2.15 2.00
N ASP A 193 1.63 0.95 1.92
CA ASP A 193 2.63 0.56 0.95
C ASP A 193 2.02 -0.03 -0.33
N GLU A 194 2.69 0.20 -1.46
CA GLU A 194 2.46 -0.44 -2.75
C GLU A 194 0.99 -0.61 -3.14
N VAL A 195 0.19 0.48 -3.10
CA VAL A 195 -1.15 0.47 -3.67
C VAL A 195 -1.05 0.52 -5.20
N TYR A 196 -0.71 -0.62 -5.80
CA TYR A 196 -0.39 -0.74 -7.21
C TYR A 196 -1.33 -1.69 -7.96
N LEU A 197 -1.54 -1.37 -9.22
CA LEU A 197 -1.98 -2.30 -10.24
C LEU A 197 -0.74 -2.96 -10.84
N GLN A 198 -0.38 -4.13 -10.31
CA GLN A 198 0.95 -4.71 -10.49
C GLN A 198 1.25 -5.10 -11.93
N SER A 199 2.11 -4.33 -12.59
CA SER A 199 2.48 -4.57 -13.98
C SER A 199 3.63 -5.56 -14.16
N SER A 200 4.39 -5.84 -13.09
CA SER A 200 5.47 -6.82 -13.09
C SER A 200 5.88 -7.22 -11.68
N VAL A 201 6.20 -8.50 -11.46
CA VAL A 201 6.77 -9.02 -10.20
C VAL A 201 7.73 -10.18 -10.52
N GLY A 202 8.98 -10.07 -10.08
CA GLY A 202 10.05 -10.98 -10.49
C GLY A 202 10.15 -11.11 -12.01
N SER A 203 10.16 -12.34 -12.53
CA SER A 203 10.18 -12.63 -13.96
C SER A 203 8.82 -12.53 -14.68
N HIS A 204 7.74 -12.17 -13.96
CA HIS A 204 6.43 -11.93 -14.54
C HIS A 204 6.29 -10.46 -14.94
N HIS A 205 6.11 -10.18 -16.23
CA HIS A 205 6.03 -8.81 -16.77
C HIS A 205 4.78 -8.61 -17.63
N GLU A 206 4.55 -7.35 -18.06
CA GLU A 206 3.48 -6.96 -18.98
C GLU A 206 2.07 -7.37 -18.49
N LEU A 207 1.86 -7.36 -17.16
CA LEU A 207 0.62 -7.84 -16.57
C LEU A 207 -0.54 -6.86 -16.80
N TRP A 208 -0.30 -5.55 -16.67
CA TRP A 208 -1.27 -4.45 -16.89
C TRP A 208 -2.67 -4.66 -16.27
N PRO A 209 -2.76 -4.98 -14.97
CA PRO A 209 -4.04 -5.21 -14.29
C PRO A 209 -4.83 -3.91 -14.04
N SER A 210 -6.09 -4.00 -13.60
CA SER A 210 -6.83 -5.25 -13.37
C SER A 210 -7.94 -5.43 -14.39
N THR A 211 -8.02 -6.58 -15.05
CA THR A 211 -9.13 -6.97 -15.95
C THR A 211 -10.13 -7.93 -15.29
N ASP A 212 -10.17 -7.95 -13.96
CA ASP A 212 -11.22 -8.68 -13.24
C ASP A 212 -12.62 -8.15 -13.64
N PRO A 213 -13.69 -8.96 -13.50
CA PRO A 213 -15.03 -8.58 -13.95
C PRO A 213 -15.54 -7.25 -13.39
N CYS A 214 -15.16 -6.90 -12.15
CA CYS A 214 -15.54 -5.63 -11.54
C CYS A 214 -14.81 -4.47 -12.22
N SER A 215 -13.50 -4.59 -12.41
CA SER A 215 -12.68 -3.58 -13.08
C SER A 215 -13.07 -3.36 -14.54
N VAL A 216 -13.38 -4.43 -15.28
CA VAL A 216 -13.89 -4.33 -16.67
C VAL A 216 -15.22 -3.58 -16.74
N ALA A 217 -16.15 -3.89 -15.82
CA ALA A 217 -17.44 -3.22 -15.77
C ALA A 217 -17.28 -1.73 -15.38
N ALA A 218 -16.41 -1.43 -14.41
CA ALA A 218 -16.13 -0.07 -13.96
C ALA A 218 -15.47 0.77 -15.07
N PHE A 219 -14.50 0.22 -15.79
CA PHE A 219 -13.86 0.88 -16.92
C PHE A 219 -14.85 1.18 -18.04
N HIS A 220 -15.67 0.20 -18.43
CA HIS A 220 -16.69 0.41 -19.45
C HIS A 220 -17.72 1.46 -19.01
N ALA A 221 -18.13 1.46 -17.73
CA ALA A 221 -19.04 2.46 -17.20
C ALA A 221 -18.45 3.88 -17.22
N ALA A 222 -17.16 4.01 -16.92
CA ALA A 222 -16.46 5.31 -16.89
C ALA A 222 -16.15 5.86 -18.30
N THR A 223 -15.91 4.98 -19.27
CA THR A 223 -15.26 5.38 -20.53
C THR A 223 -16.03 4.99 -21.79
N GLY A 224 -16.94 4.01 -21.70
CA GLY A 224 -17.63 3.41 -22.84
C GLY A 224 -16.78 2.45 -23.68
N PHE A 225 -15.48 2.27 -23.36
CA PHE A 225 -14.62 1.31 -24.05
C PHE A 225 -14.72 -0.08 -23.43
N ALA A 226 -14.48 -1.11 -24.25
CA ALA A 226 -14.19 -2.43 -23.74
C ALA A 226 -12.77 -2.45 -23.15
N ALA A 227 -12.56 -3.20 -22.08
CA ALA A 227 -11.22 -3.37 -21.51
C ALA A 227 -10.25 -3.93 -22.58
N PRO A 228 -9.01 -3.39 -22.64
CA PRO A 228 -8.01 -3.87 -23.58
C PRO A 228 -7.62 -5.32 -23.28
N ARG A 229 -7.09 -6.01 -24.29
CA ARG A 229 -6.63 -7.41 -24.19
C ARG A 229 -5.13 -7.57 -24.41
N ALA A 230 -4.46 -6.49 -24.79
CA ALA A 230 -3.03 -6.42 -25.03
C ALA A 230 -2.59 -4.96 -24.84
N GLU A 231 -1.30 -4.78 -24.60
CA GLU A 231 -0.68 -3.46 -24.66
C GLU A 231 -0.67 -2.97 -26.12
N ASP A 232 -1.26 -1.80 -26.35
CA ASP A 232 -1.30 -1.16 -27.66
C ASP A 232 -1.38 0.36 -27.50
N TRP A 233 -0.25 1.05 -27.65
CA TRP A 233 -0.18 2.51 -27.51
C TRP A 233 -0.85 3.29 -28.64
N ASP A 234 -1.24 2.62 -29.73
CA ASP A 234 -2.03 3.21 -30.81
C ASP A 234 -3.54 2.99 -30.61
N ASP A 235 -3.95 2.13 -29.66
CA ASP A 235 -5.36 1.88 -29.32
C ASP A 235 -5.90 2.94 -28.32
N PRO A 236 -6.92 3.74 -28.71
CA PRO A 236 -7.56 4.67 -27.79
C PRO A 236 -8.12 4.02 -26.52
N ALA A 237 -8.59 2.77 -26.60
CA ALA A 237 -9.10 2.05 -25.43
C ALA A 237 -7.97 1.75 -24.42
N PHE A 238 -6.79 1.36 -24.91
CA PHE A 238 -5.63 1.12 -24.05
C PHE A 238 -5.09 2.42 -23.43
N LEU A 239 -5.02 3.51 -24.21
CA LEU A 239 -4.63 4.82 -23.66
C LEU A 239 -5.58 5.28 -22.55
N GLN A 240 -6.89 5.09 -22.75
CA GLN A 240 -7.88 5.40 -21.74
C GLN A 240 -7.81 4.45 -20.53
N TRP A 241 -7.45 3.18 -20.74
CA TRP A 241 -7.20 2.21 -19.68
C TRP A 241 -6.05 2.66 -18.78
N VAL A 242 -4.93 3.09 -19.37
CA VAL A 242 -3.78 3.61 -18.62
C VAL A 242 -4.21 4.75 -17.70
N VAL A 243 -4.97 5.73 -18.21
CA VAL A 243 -5.43 6.88 -17.40
C VAL A 243 -6.42 6.45 -16.32
N TRP A 244 -7.40 5.62 -16.66
CA TRP A 244 -8.45 5.17 -15.73
C TRP A 244 -7.88 4.40 -14.54
N ARG A 245 -6.83 3.61 -14.76
CA ARG A 245 -6.13 2.89 -13.68
C ARG A 245 -5.61 3.80 -12.57
N HIS A 246 -5.13 5.00 -12.91
CA HIS A 246 -4.77 6.01 -11.90
C HIS A 246 -5.95 6.49 -11.07
N GLU A 247 -7.14 6.60 -11.69
CA GLU A 247 -8.35 6.99 -10.99
C GLU A 247 -8.80 5.88 -10.02
N GLN A 248 -8.65 4.61 -10.42
CA GLN A 248 -8.98 3.48 -9.55
C GLN A 248 -8.11 3.44 -8.29
N ILE A 249 -6.79 3.59 -8.42
CA ILE A 249 -5.87 3.60 -7.27
C ILE A 249 -6.13 4.82 -6.39
N ALA A 250 -6.29 6.01 -6.98
CA ALA A 250 -6.60 7.20 -6.21
C ALA A 250 -7.91 7.06 -5.42
N GLU A 251 -8.95 6.48 -6.03
CA GLU A 251 -10.24 6.27 -5.38
C GLU A 251 -10.13 5.27 -4.21
N PHE A 252 -9.37 4.18 -4.35
CA PHE A 252 -9.11 3.25 -3.25
C PHE A 252 -8.41 3.92 -2.06
N LEU A 253 -7.29 4.60 -2.32
CA LEU A 253 -6.51 5.29 -1.29
C LEU A 253 -7.30 6.38 -0.56
N LEU A 254 -8.05 7.18 -1.31
CA LEU A 254 -8.87 8.25 -0.72
C LEU A 254 -10.01 7.68 0.13
N ALA A 255 -10.60 6.57 -0.28
CA ALA A 255 -11.62 5.88 0.51
C ALA A 255 -11.05 5.25 1.77
N GLU A 256 -9.87 4.62 1.69
CA GLU A 256 -9.17 4.08 2.85
C GLU A 256 -8.80 5.18 3.86
N LYS A 257 -8.23 6.29 3.38
CA LYS A 257 -7.97 7.49 4.16
C LYS A 257 -9.23 7.98 4.87
N ALA A 258 -10.36 8.04 4.16
CA ALA A 258 -11.63 8.48 4.72
C ALA A 258 -12.10 7.54 5.85
N VAL A 259 -11.95 6.23 5.68
CA VAL A 259 -12.27 5.23 6.71
C VAL A 259 -11.38 5.40 7.94
N ALA A 260 -10.07 5.51 7.74
CA ALA A 260 -9.11 5.68 8.82
C ALA A 260 -9.37 6.97 9.62
N ARG A 261 -9.63 8.09 8.91
CA ARG A 261 -9.88 9.40 9.52
C ARG A 261 -11.27 9.55 10.12
N ALA A 262 -12.25 8.73 9.71
CA ALA A 262 -13.53 8.65 10.39
C ALA A 262 -13.39 8.13 11.83
N VAL A 263 -12.38 7.29 12.10
CA VAL A 263 -12.03 6.82 13.44
C VAL A 263 -11.14 7.83 14.17
N ASN A 264 -10.09 8.33 13.50
CA ASN A 264 -9.19 9.35 14.05
C ASN A 264 -9.01 10.53 13.08
N PRO A 265 -9.73 11.65 13.24
CA PRO A 265 -9.64 12.81 12.34
C PRO A 265 -8.27 13.49 12.29
N GLN A 266 -7.37 13.18 13.23
CA GLN A 266 -6.00 13.72 13.32
C GLN A 266 -4.95 12.72 12.82
N LEU A 267 -5.36 11.53 12.35
CA LEU A 267 -4.46 10.51 11.81
C LEU A 267 -3.67 11.10 10.62
N VAL A 268 -2.36 10.92 10.67
CA VAL A 268 -1.49 11.17 9.52
C VAL A 268 -1.62 9.99 8.55
N PHE A 269 -1.93 10.25 7.28
CA PHE A 269 -2.06 9.23 6.25
C PHE A 269 -1.00 9.42 5.19
N LEU A 270 -0.19 8.40 4.95
CA LEU A 270 0.85 8.39 3.93
C LEU A 270 0.61 7.24 2.94
N ASN A 271 0.78 7.53 1.66
CA ASN A 271 0.89 6.51 0.62
C ASN A 271 2.36 6.38 0.20
N GLU A 272 2.93 5.19 0.34
CA GLU A 272 4.25 4.89 -0.24
C GLU A 272 4.16 4.85 -1.77
N ASN A 273 5.23 5.27 -2.43
CA ASN A 273 5.39 5.10 -3.87
C ASN A 273 6.87 5.06 -4.27
N SER A 274 7.22 4.20 -5.21
CA SER A 274 8.54 4.11 -5.88
C SER A 274 8.53 4.73 -7.28
N SER A 275 7.67 5.73 -7.49
CA SER A 275 7.42 6.32 -8.83
C SER A 275 8.11 7.66 -9.06
N ILE A 276 8.93 8.09 -8.10
CA ILE A 276 9.56 9.41 -8.07
C ILE A 276 10.69 9.59 -9.10
N ASP A 277 11.36 8.50 -9.46
CA ASP A 277 12.59 8.44 -10.26
C ASP A 277 12.44 7.65 -11.56
N THR A 278 11.31 6.97 -11.76
CA THR A 278 11.08 6.07 -12.89
C THR A 278 9.77 6.36 -13.63
N GLY A 279 9.61 5.79 -14.83
CA GLY A 279 8.32 5.74 -15.53
C GLY A 279 7.29 4.81 -14.87
N ARG A 280 7.59 4.26 -13.68
CA ARG A 280 6.83 3.20 -13.02
C ARG A 280 5.39 3.60 -12.71
N ALA A 281 5.12 4.89 -12.45
CA ALA A 281 3.76 5.41 -12.24
C ALA A 281 2.78 4.95 -13.32
N THR A 282 3.19 5.01 -14.59
CA THR A 282 2.36 4.60 -15.73
C THR A 282 2.04 3.11 -15.70
N TYR A 283 3.00 2.27 -15.29
CA TYR A 283 2.83 0.82 -15.25
C TYR A 283 1.95 0.41 -14.05
N VAL A 284 2.22 0.95 -12.87
CA VAL A 284 1.52 0.58 -11.62
C VAL A 284 0.20 1.31 -11.39
N GLY A 285 -0.11 2.31 -12.21
CA GLY A 285 -1.35 3.08 -12.06
C GLY A 285 -1.38 3.95 -10.80
N ASN A 286 -0.25 4.29 -10.20
CA ASN A 286 -0.18 5.18 -9.04
C ASN A 286 0.75 6.36 -9.37
N ASP A 287 0.18 7.57 -9.49
CA ASP A 287 0.94 8.79 -9.74
C ASP A 287 0.77 9.72 -8.53
N PRO A 288 1.83 10.00 -7.75
CA PRO A 288 1.75 10.83 -6.56
C PRO A 288 1.25 12.25 -6.84
N ALA A 289 1.40 12.76 -8.08
CA ALA A 289 0.89 14.07 -8.47
C ALA A 289 -0.64 14.18 -8.36
N ARG A 290 -1.36 13.04 -8.35
CA ARG A 290 -2.82 12.99 -8.16
C ARG A 290 -3.27 13.41 -6.76
N TYR A 291 -2.36 13.40 -5.78
CA TYR A 291 -2.68 13.70 -4.38
C TYR A 291 -2.26 15.11 -3.97
N LEU A 292 -1.72 15.95 -4.87
CA LEU A 292 -1.21 17.28 -4.53
C LEU A 292 -2.27 18.23 -3.96
N ASP A 293 -3.52 18.07 -4.36
CA ASP A 293 -4.65 18.87 -3.85
C ASP A 293 -5.21 18.31 -2.52
N GLU A 294 -4.78 17.12 -2.11
CA GLU A 294 -5.25 16.41 -0.91
C GLU A 294 -4.43 16.82 0.32
N ARG A 295 -4.84 17.93 0.94
CA ARG A 295 -4.10 18.52 2.08
C ARG A 295 -3.91 17.60 3.28
N ASP A 296 -4.72 16.56 3.42
CA ASP A 296 -4.72 15.59 4.52
C ASP A 296 -4.15 14.22 4.14
N MET A 297 -3.42 14.17 3.03
CA MET A 297 -2.65 13.03 2.56
C MET A 297 -1.23 13.49 2.22
N SER A 298 -0.24 12.64 2.46
CA SER A 298 1.12 12.84 1.96
C SER A 298 1.59 11.57 1.27
N THR A 299 2.68 11.69 0.52
CA THR A 299 3.35 10.55 -0.10
C THR A 299 4.68 10.29 0.62
N GLY A 300 4.95 9.02 0.91
CA GLY A 300 6.29 8.52 1.21
C GLY A 300 6.91 8.09 -0.12
N HIS A 301 8.08 8.61 -0.46
CA HIS A 301 8.76 8.23 -1.69
C HIS A 301 9.88 7.24 -1.36
N GLU A 302 9.72 6.02 -1.82
CA GLU A 302 10.81 5.06 -1.87
C GLU A 302 11.76 5.49 -2.98
N ILE A 303 13.05 5.51 -2.65
CA ILE A 303 14.10 5.92 -3.58
C ILE A 303 15.20 4.87 -3.52
N GLU A 304 15.36 4.15 -4.62
CA GLU A 304 16.37 3.11 -4.72
C GLU A 304 17.77 3.73 -4.60
N SER A 305 18.61 3.10 -3.79
CA SER A 305 20.01 3.48 -3.65
C SER A 305 20.87 2.64 -4.60
N LEU A 306 22.18 2.92 -4.68
CA LEU A 306 23.08 2.10 -5.50
C LEU A 306 23.19 0.63 -5.06
N ALA A 307 22.86 0.34 -3.80
CA ALA A 307 23.07 -0.97 -3.21
C ALA A 307 21.99 -1.20 -2.13
N ASP A 308 20.96 -1.97 -2.45
CA ASP A 308 19.76 -2.19 -1.66
C ASP A 308 19.72 -3.58 -0.99
N ARG A 309 20.64 -4.49 -1.34
CA ARG A 309 20.72 -5.85 -0.79
C ARG A 309 21.51 -5.91 0.51
N MET A 310 20.94 -5.33 1.57
CA MET A 310 21.52 -5.38 2.92
C MET A 310 21.76 -6.83 3.40
N ASP A 311 20.93 -7.78 2.95
CA ASP A 311 21.06 -9.21 3.19
C ASP A 311 22.32 -9.82 2.53
N GLU A 312 22.82 -9.19 1.46
CA GLU A 312 24.07 -9.55 0.78
C GLU A 312 25.26 -8.69 1.25
N GLY A 313 25.06 -7.90 2.31
CA GLY A 313 26.08 -7.02 2.89
C GLY A 313 26.28 -5.70 2.14
N GLU A 314 25.37 -5.36 1.24
CA GLU A 314 25.31 -4.04 0.63
C GLU A 314 24.87 -2.98 1.65
N THR A 315 25.18 -1.72 1.39
CA THR A 315 24.99 -0.64 2.36
C THR A 315 24.67 0.68 1.67
N GLY A 316 23.51 0.74 1.02
CA GLY A 316 22.97 1.97 0.46
C GLY A 316 23.95 2.67 -0.47
N MET A 317 24.29 3.91 -0.11
CA MET A 317 25.22 4.75 -0.86
C MET A 317 26.68 4.69 -0.35
N GLN A 318 27.06 3.71 0.49
CA GLN A 318 28.41 3.65 1.11
C GLN A 318 29.53 3.63 0.06
N ASN A 319 29.34 2.90 -1.03
CA ASN A 319 30.33 2.75 -2.11
C ASN A 319 30.07 3.72 -3.28
N ALA A 320 29.13 4.66 -3.12
CA ALA A 320 28.78 5.63 -4.13
C ALA A 320 29.91 6.62 -4.41
N THR A 321 30.14 6.92 -5.70
CA THR A 321 31.03 8.00 -6.10
C THR A 321 30.40 9.36 -5.82
N LEU A 322 31.18 10.44 -5.93
CA LEU A 322 30.63 11.80 -5.84
C LEU A 322 29.56 12.04 -6.92
N ASP A 323 29.78 11.53 -8.13
CA ASP A 323 28.83 11.72 -9.24
C ASP A 323 27.51 10.99 -8.96
N ASP A 324 27.55 9.80 -8.36
CA ASP A 324 26.35 9.08 -7.93
C ASP A 324 25.57 9.85 -6.87
N TRP A 325 26.26 10.42 -5.87
CA TRP A 325 25.63 11.27 -4.85
C TRP A 325 25.00 12.53 -5.45
N LEU A 326 25.66 13.16 -6.43
CA LEU A 326 25.13 14.34 -7.11
C LEU A 326 23.92 13.99 -7.98
N ALA A 327 23.95 12.85 -8.66
CA ALA A 327 22.82 12.33 -9.43
C ALA A 327 21.63 12.03 -8.51
N PHE A 328 21.85 11.27 -7.43
CA PHE A 328 20.83 10.93 -6.43
C PHE A 328 20.19 12.19 -5.84
N ARG A 329 21.01 13.16 -5.40
CA ARG A 329 20.49 14.45 -4.90
C ARG A 329 19.68 15.21 -5.95
N THR A 330 20.13 15.21 -7.20
CA THR A 330 19.44 15.91 -8.29
C THR A 330 18.08 15.28 -8.56
N MET A 331 18.02 13.95 -8.61
CA MET A 331 16.79 13.18 -8.75
C MET A 331 15.80 13.51 -7.63
N VAL A 332 16.23 13.48 -6.37
CA VAL A 332 15.40 13.86 -5.21
C VAL A 332 14.92 15.32 -5.32
N ALA A 333 15.78 16.25 -5.74
CA ALA A 333 15.43 17.67 -5.81
C ALA A 333 14.45 18.02 -6.94
N PHE A 334 14.36 17.20 -7.99
CA PHE A 334 13.48 17.40 -9.15
C PHE A 334 12.40 16.32 -9.29
N ALA A 335 12.27 15.48 -8.27
CA ALA A 335 11.20 14.54 -8.07
C ALA A 335 9.82 15.16 -8.37
N ARG A 336 8.99 14.44 -9.11
CA ARG A 336 7.60 14.84 -9.32
C ARG A 336 6.84 14.67 -8.01
N ALA A 337 6.17 15.73 -7.57
CA ALA A 337 5.34 15.76 -6.37
C ALA A 337 6.07 15.62 -5.01
N ALA A 338 7.35 16.00 -4.93
CA ALA A 338 8.12 16.11 -3.68
C ALA A 338 7.87 17.42 -2.89
#